data_AF-L0GX89-F1
#
_entry.id   AF-L0GX89-F1
#
_cell.length_a   1.000
_cell.length_b   1.000
_cell.length_c   1.000
_cell.angle_alpha   90.00
_cell.angle_beta   90.00
_cell.angle_gamma   90.00
#
_symmetry.space_group_name_H-M   'P 1'
#
loop_
_entity.id
_entity.type
_entity.pdbx_description
1 polymer ?
#
loop_
_entity_poly.entity_id
_entity_poly.type
_entity_poly.pdbx_seq_one_letter_code
_entity_poly.pdbx_strand_id
1 'polypeptide(L)'
;MARYSDEFKEQVVRKMMPPAAQSVAQVHRETGISEPTLYAWRNRFRAEGQVVPADPSNPESWSGENKLAVVIETAALNEQELAEYCRRKGLYPEQIRRWREAAAGGNDDTQRLSPTERREMQESRGQVSHCTSLVGALTLGMVLSA
;
A
#
# COMPACT_ATOMS: atom_id res chain seq x y z
N MET A 1 17.84 -0.57 -27.67
CA MET A 1 16.58 -1.00 -27.05
C MET A 1 15.42 -0.66 -27.96
N ALA A 2 14.55 -1.62 -28.29
CA ALA A 2 13.30 -1.33 -28.96
C ALA A 2 12.48 -0.36 -28.07
N ARG A 3 12.19 0.84 -28.60
CA ARG A 3 11.33 1.80 -27.91
C ARG A 3 9.89 1.40 -28.14
N TYR A 4 9.35 0.60 -27.24
CA TYR A 4 7.91 0.35 -27.18
C TYR A 4 7.21 1.65 -26.75
N SER A 5 6.12 2.01 -27.45
CA SER A 5 5.27 3.14 -27.07
C SER A 5 4.58 2.84 -25.73
N ASP A 6 4.20 3.88 -24.98
CA ASP A 6 3.58 3.68 -23.68
C ASP A 6 2.17 3.08 -23.80
N GLU A 7 1.43 3.37 -24.89
CA GLU A 7 0.12 2.77 -25.16
C GLU A 7 0.22 1.25 -25.38
N PHE A 8 1.29 0.81 -26.04
CA PHE A 8 1.53 -0.62 -26.24
C PHE A 8 1.86 -1.33 -24.92
N LYS A 9 2.68 -0.71 -24.08
CA LYS A 9 2.99 -1.25 -22.75
C LYS A 9 1.73 -1.37 -21.90
N GLU A 10 0.87 -0.36 -21.94
CA GLU A 10 -0.40 -0.37 -21.20
C GLU A 10 -1.33 -1.49 -21.68
N GLN A 11 -1.50 -1.68 -22.99
CA GLN A 11 -2.29 -2.80 -23.53
C GLN A 11 -1.77 -4.17 -23.07
N VAL A 12 -0.46 -4.37 -23.12
CA VAL A 12 0.18 -5.62 -22.71
C VAL A 12 0.01 -5.84 -21.21
N VAL A 13 0.16 -4.80 -20.40
CA VAL A 13 -0.04 -4.90 -18.95
C VAL A 13 -1.51 -5.14 -18.60
N ARG A 14 -2.46 -4.53 -19.33
CA ARG A 14 -3.92 -4.73 -19.14
C ARG A 14 -4.35 -6.16 -19.38
N LYS A 15 -3.72 -6.87 -20.32
CA LYS A 15 -3.92 -8.33 -20.51
C LYS A 15 -3.51 -9.17 -19.29
N MET A 16 -2.58 -8.68 -18.48
CA MET A 16 -2.14 -9.32 -17.24
C MET A 16 -2.99 -8.90 -16.02
N MET A 17 -4.09 -8.15 -16.22
CA MET A 17 -4.98 -7.67 -15.16
C MET A 17 -6.36 -8.38 -15.17
N PRO A 18 -7.11 -8.37 -14.05
CA PRO A 18 -8.49 -8.85 -14.01
C PRO A 18 -9.39 -8.01 -14.94
N PRO A 19 -10.51 -8.56 -15.47
CA PRO A 19 -11.13 -9.86 -15.14
C PRO A 19 -10.60 -11.07 -15.93
N ALA A 20 -9.78 -10.86 -16.96
CA ALA A 20 -9.22 -11.92 -17.81
C ALA A 20 -7.69 -11.95 -17.69
N ALA A 21 -7.18 -12.13 -16.47
CA ALA A 21 -5.74 -12.08 -16.19
C ALA A 21 -5.00 -13.23 -16.88
N GLN A 22 -4.24 -12.91 -17.93
CA GLN A 22 -3.34 -13.84 -18.60
C GLN A 22 -2.02 -13.95 -17.83
N SER A 23 -1.41 -15.14 -17.83
CA SER A 23 -0.10 -15.34 -17.20
C SER A 23 1.01 -14.64 -18.00
N VAL A 24 2.08 -14.22 -17.32
CA VAL A 24 3.26 -13.61 -17.97
C VAL A 24 3.83 -14.53 -19.06
N ALA A 25 3.85 -15.84 -18.81
CA ALA A 25 4.32 -16.85 -19.78
C ALA A 25 3.41 -16.97 -21.02
N GLN A 26 2.10 -16.70 -20.89
CA GLN A 26 1.20 -16.63 -22.03
C GLN A 26 1.43 -15.35 -22.83
N VAL A 27 1.54 -14.21 -22.15
CA VAL A 27 1.81 -12.92 -22.81
C VAL A 27 3.18 -12.92 -23.49
N HIS A 28 4.19 -13.58 -22.91
CA HIS A 28 5.49 -13.80 -23.54
C HIS A 28 5.35 -14.57 -24.87
N ARG A 29 4.58 -15.67 -24.88
CA ARG A 29 4.32 -16.46 -26.09
C ARG A 29 3.55 -15.68 -27.16
N GLU A 30 2.61 -14.83 -26.76
CA GLU A 30 1.80 -14.02 -27.68
C GLU A 30 2.58 -12.83 -28.27
N THR A 31 3.40 -12.16 -27.46
CA THR A 31 4.03 -10.87 -27.82
C THR A 31 5.51 -10.98 -28.17
N GLY A 32 6.17 -12.09 -27.82
CA GLY A 32 7.61 -12.28 -27.96
C GLY A 32 8.46 -11.45 -26.98
N ILE A 33 7.83 -10.71 -26.05
CA ILE A 33 8.52 -9.85 -25.09
C ILE A 33 9.03 -10.70 -23.94
N SER A 34 10.31 -10.54 -23.58
CA SER A 34 10.90 -11.29 -22.46
C SER A 34 10.09 -11.12 -21.16
N GLU A 35 9.90 -12.22 -20.44
CA GLU A 35 9.27 -12.23 -19.12
C GLU A 35 9.80 -11.16 -18.16
N PRO A 36 11.13 -10.95 -17.99
CA PRO A 36 11.64 -9.89 -17.11
C PRO A 36 11.19 -8.48 -17.51
N THR A 37 11.01 -8.21 -18.80
CA THR A 37 10.49 -6.91 -19.27
C THR A 37 9.01 -6.74 -18.94
N LEU A 38 8.22 -7.82 -19.10
CA LEU A 38 6.80 -7.83 -18.72
C LEU A 38 6.62 -7.61 -17.22
N TYR A 39 7.46 -8.24 -16.40
CA TYR A 39 7.51 -8.02 -14.94
C TYR A 39 7.86 -6.57 -14.60
N ALA A 40 8.86 -5.98 -15.26
CA ALA A 40 9.26 -4.59 -15.04
C ALA A 40 8.12 -3.61 -15.37
N TRP A 41 7.42 -3.81 -16.49
CA TRP A 41 6.28 -2.96 -16.85
C TRP A 41 5.14 -3.09 -15.86
N ARG A 42 4.72 -4.32 -15.52
CA ARG A 42 3.67 -4.56 -14.53
C ARG A 42 3.99 -3.90 -13.18
N ASN A 43 5.24 -3.97 -12.74
CA ASN A 43 5.68 -3.35 -11.48
C ASN A 43 5.70 -1.81 -11.56
N ARG A 44 6.10 -1.24 -12.71
CA ARG A 44 6.07 0.21 -12.93
C ARG A 44 4.65 0.76 -12.84
N PHE A 45 3.72 0.18 -13.58
CA PHE A 45 2.31 0.62 -13.51
C PHE A 45 1.72 0.41 -12.10
N ARG A 46 2.14 -0.65 -11.38
CA ARG A 46 1.72 -0.87 -9.98
C ARG A 46 2.24 0.23 -9.05
N ALA A 47 3.48 0.65 -9.22
CA ALA A 47 4.06 1.76 -8.44
C ALA A 47 3.40 3.11 -8.77
N GLU A 48 2.93 3.29 -10.01
CA GLU A 48 2.17 4.46 -10.46
C GLU A 48 0.69 4.43 -10.02
N GLY A 49 0.27 3.44 -9.22
CA GLY A 49 -1.10 3.33 -8.69
C GLY A 49 -2.15 2.90 -9.74
N GLN A 50 -1.70 2.59 -10.97
CA GLN A 50 -2.57 2.28 -12.11
C GLN A 50 -2.95 0.79 -12.18
N VAL A 51 -2.44 -0.04 -11.25
CA VAL A 51 -2.64 -1.50 -11.23
C VAL A 51 -3.11 -1.94 -9.85
N VAL A 52 -4.36 -2.41 -9.80
CA VAL A 52 -4.88 -3.16 -8.65
C VAL A 52 -4.19 -4.53 -8.63
N PRO A 53 -3.73 -5.05 -7.48
CA PRO A 53 -3.06 -6.34 -7.41
C PRO A 53 -3.92 -7.45 -8.05
N ALA A 54 -3.40 -8.01 -9.13
CA ALA A 54 -4.00 -9.14 -9.83
C ALA A 54 -3.63 -10.50 -9.20
N ASP A 55 -2.96 -10.53 -8.05
CA ASP A 55 -2.43 -11.77 -7.49
C ASP A 55 -3.24 -12.22 -6.27
N PRO A 56 -4.25 -13.09 -6.47
CA PRO A 56 -4.97 -13.74 -5.38
C PRO A 56 -4.11 -14.79 -4.65
N SER A 57 -2.88 -15.09 -5.13
CA SER A 57 -2.15 -16.30 -4.70
C SER A 57 -1.38 -16.14 -3.39
N ASN A 58 -1.19 -14.92 -2.87
CA ASN A 58 -0.62 -14.75 -1.53
C ASN A 58 -1.08 -13.43 -0.87
N PRO A 59 -2.23 -13.45 -0.17
CA PRO A 59 -2.75 -12.29 0.56
C PRO A 59 -1.75 -11.70 1.56
N GLU A 60 -0.84 -12.53 2.09
CA GLU A 60 0.15 -12.10 3.07
C GLU A 60 1.26 -11.22 2.45
N SER A 61 1.55 -11.38 1.16
CA SER A 61 2.54 -10.55 0.44
C SER A 61 1.97 -9.25 -0.13
N TRP A 62 0.68 -8.98 0.09
CA TRP A 62 0.06 -7.72 -0.35
C TRP A 62 0.68 -6.54 0.40
N SER A 63 0.84 -5.40 -0.30
CA SER A 63 1.31 -4.17 0.33
C SER A 63 0.34 -3.72 1.42
N GLY A 64 0.84 -3.01 2.44
CA GLY A 64 0.02 -2.51 3.55
C GLY A 64 -1.17 -1.66 3.08
N GLU A 65 -0.98 -0.87 2.03
CA GLU A 65 -2.04 -0.07 1.38
C GLU A 65 -3.18 -0.93 0.81
N ASN A 66 -2.85 -2.03 0.13
CA ASN A 66 -3.85 -2.94 -0.41
C ASN A 66 -4.60 -3.71 0.70
N LYS A 67 -3.89 -4.10 1.77
CA LYS A 67 -4.53 -4.71 2.95
C LYS A 67 -5.48 -3.72 3.62
N LEU A 68 -5.09 -2.46 3.74
CA LEU A 68 -5.92 -1.39 4.28
C LEU A 68 -7.16 -1.13 3.41
N ALA A 69 -7.01 -1.07 2.09
CA ALA A 69 -8.13 -0.90 1.17
C ALA A 69 -9.19 -1.99 1.36
N VAL A 70 -8.78 -3.26 1.46
CA VAL A 70 -9.70 -4.37 1.75
C VAL A 70 -10.38 -4.21 3.11
N VAL A 71 -9.64 -3.78 4.14
CA VAL A 71 -10.20 -3.55 5.48
C VAL A 71 -11.28 -2.46 5.45
N ILE A 72 -11.05 -1.37 4.72
CA ILE A 72 -12.01 -0.27 4.54
C ILE A 72 -13.23 -0.73 3.74
N GLU A 73 -13.03 -1.38 2.59
CA GLU A 73 -14.13 -1.88 1.75
C GLU A 73 -15.04 -2.85 2.49
N THR A 74 -14.46 -3.69 3.35
CA THR A 74 -15.22 -4.71 4.08
C THR A 74 -15.84 -4.18 5.37
N ALA A 75 -15.50 -2.98 5.83
CA ALA A 75 -15.95 -2.43 7.11
C ALA A 75 -17.48 -2.30 7.20
N ALA A 76 -18.14 -2.04 6.07
CA ALA A 76 -19.60 -1.90 5.99
C ALA A 76 -20.34 -3.21 5.62
N LEU A 77 -19.62 -4.29 5.30
CA LEU A 77 -20.22 -5.55 4.84
C LEU A 77 -20.70 -6.42 6.00
N ASN A 78 -21.84 -7.09 5.80
CA ASN A 78 -22.33 -8.12 6.70
C ASN A 78 -21.54 -9.45 6.52
N GLU A 79 -21.77 -10.44 7.39
CA GLU A 79 -21.00 -11.70 7.38
C GLU A 79 -21.21 -12.53 6.10
N GLN A 80 -22.39 -12.47 5.49
CA GLN A 80 -22.69 -13.15 4.22
C GLN A 80 -21.98 -12.48 3.04
N GLU A 81 -22.05 -11.15 2.98
CA GLU A 81 -21.40 -10.31 1.97
C GLU A 81 -19.87 -10.42 2.07
N LEU A 82 -19.34 -10.51 3.29
CA LEU A 82 -17.91 -10.70 3.54
C LEU A 82 -17.45 -12.09 3.05
N ALA A 83 -18.23 -13.14 3.29
CA ALA A 83 -17.93 -14.49 2.78
C ALA A 83 -17.98 -14.56 1.25
N GLU A 84 -18.89 -13.84 0.60
CA GLU A 84 -18.92 -13.69 -0.86
C GLU A 84 -17.74 -12.89 -1.39
N TYR A 85 -17.42 -11.77 -0.74
CA TYR A 85 -16.27 -10.94 -1.06
C TYR A 85 -14.97 -11.76 -0.99
N CYS A 86 -14.79 -12.52 0.08
CA CYS A 86 -13.70 -13.46 0.31
C CYS A 86 -13.56 -14.48 -0.83
N ARG A 87 -14.66 -15.14 -1.22
CA ARG A 87 -14.68 -16.11 -2.33
C ARG A 87 -14.31 -15.48 -3.67
N ARG A 88 -14.78 -14.27 -3.97
CA ARG A 88 -14.45 -13.56 -5.22
C ARG A 88 -12.98 -13.11 -5.27
N LYS A 89 -12.41 -12.71 -4.14
CA LYS A 89 -11.06 -12.14 -4.06
C LYS A 89 -9.98 -13.16 -3.71
N GLY A 90 -10.36 -14.41 -3.36
CA GLY A 90 -9.42 -15.44 -2.90
C GLY A 90 -8.87 -15.18 -1.49
N LEU A 91 -9.67 -14.54 -0.63
CA LEU A 91 -9.30 -14.16 0.74
C LEU A 91 -10.09 -14.98 1.76
N TYR A 92 -9.53 -15.17 2.95
CA TYR A 92 -10.23 -15.77 4.08
C TYR A 92 -10.74 -14.69 5.05
N PRO A 93 -11.93 -14.85 5.64
CA PRO A 93 -12.49 -13.87 6.59
C PRO A 93 -11.57 -13.63 7.79
N GLU A 94 -10.86 -14.65 8.23
CA GLU A 94 -9.88 -14.58 9.33
C GLU A 94 -8.71 -13.65 8.99
N GLN A 95 -8.27 -13.59 7.73
CA GLN A 95 -7.18 -12.70 7.30
C GLN A 95 -7.60 -11.24 7.40
N ILE A 96 -8.85 -10.95 7.02
CA ILE A 96 -9.41 -9.59 7.08
C ILE A 96 -9.57 -9.16 8.54
N ARG A 97 -10.00 -10.07 9.41
CA ARG A 97 -10.05 -9.83 10.87
C ARG A 97 -8.65 -9.52 11.42
N ARG A 98 -7.64 -10.30 11.07
CA ARG A 98 -6.25 -10.05 11.48
C ARG A 98 -5.72 -8.70 11.00
N TRP A 99 -6.05 -8.28 9.77
CA TRP A 99 -5.65 -6.96 9.27
C TRP A 99 -6.42 -5.82 9.92
N ARG A 100 -7.70 -6.02 10.28
CA ARG A 100 -8.47 -5.06 11.09
C ARG A 100 -7.86 -4.88 12.46
N GLU A 101 -7.51 -5.97 13.12
CA GLU A 101 -6.86 -5.96 14.43
C GLU A 101 -5.48 -5.30 14.35
N ALA A 102 -4.68 -5.61 13.33
CA ALA A 102 -3.39 -4.96 13.12
C ALA A 102 -3.52 -3.45 12.84
N ALA A 103 -4.55 -3.04 12.10
CA ALA A 103 -4.85 -1.62 11.85
C ALA A 103 -5.34 -0.90 13.11
N ALA A 104 -6.19 -1.55 13.92
CA ALA A 104 -6.74 -1.00 15.15
C ALA A 104 -5.71 -0.97 16.30
N GLY A 105 -4.83 -1.96 16.36
CA GLY A 105 -3.75 -2.08 17.35
C GLY A 105 -2.58 -1.13 17.12
N GLY A 106 -2.53 -0.44 15.98
CA GLY A 106 -1.55 0.61 15.70
C GLY A 106 -0.10 0.14 15.76
N ASN A 107 0.41 -0.46 14.67
CA ASN A 107 1.84 -0.67 14.42
C ASN A 107 2.70 -1.33 15.53
N ASP A 108 2.11 -1.98 16.54
CA ASP A 108 2.89 -2.62 17.62
C ASP A 108 3.86 -3.71 17.11
N ASP A 109 3.62 -4.29 15.93
CA ASP A 109 4.46 -5.35 15.35
C ASP A 109 5.34 -4.94 14.15
N THR A 110 5.22 -3.74 13.55
CA THR A 110 5.82 -3.47 12.22
C THR A 110 6.75 -2.27 12.10
N GLN A 111 7.09 -1.59 13.19
CA GLN A 111 8.21 -0.63 13.16
C GLN A 111 9.19 -0.91 14.29
N ARG A 112 10.06 -1.90 14.09
CA ARG A 112 11.45 -1.73 14.53
C ARG A 112 12.05 -0.59 13.70
N LEU A 113 11.73 0.65 14.05
CA LEU A 113 12.47 1.84 13.62
C LEU A 113 13.95 1.49 13.76
N SER A 114 14.72 1.65 12.68
CA SER A 114 16.17 1.52 12.75
C SER A 114 16.68 2.46 13.86
N PRO A 115 17.80 2.13 14.53
CA PRO A 115 18.34 2.99 15.58
C PRO A 115 18.53 4.45 15.14
N THR A 116 18.74 4.66 13.83
CA THR A 116 18.81 5.96 13.14
C THR A 116 17.46 6.69 13.10
N GLU A 117 16.39 6.06 12.62
CA GLU A 117 15.05 6.68 12.57
C GLU A 117 14.51 7.01 13.97
N ARG A 118 14.89 6.22 15.00
CA ARG A 118 14.57 6.52 16.40
C ARG A 118 15.24 7.80 16.91
N ARG A 119 16.50 8.04 16.52
CA ARG A 119 17.27 9.23 16.90
C ARG A 119 16.67 10.46 16.23
N GLU A 120 16.38 10.40 14.94
CA GLU A 120 15.78 11.50 14.18
C GLU A 120 14.39 11.89 14.72
N MET A 121 13.58 10.90 15.10
CA MET A 121 12.28 11.17 15.73
C MET A 121 12.41 11.80 17.12
N GLN A 122 13.43 11.42 17.91
CA GLN A 122 13.69 12.02 19.22
C GLN A 122 14.20 13.46 19.10
N GLU A 123 15.09 13.72 18.14
CA GLU A 123 15.61 15.07 17.86
C GLU A 123 14.48 15.99 17.38
N SER A 124 13.62 15.51 16.49
CA SER A 124 12.45 16.24 15.99
C SER A 124 11.46 16.56 17.12
N ARG A 125 11.22 15.61 18.04
CA ARG A 125 10.38 15.83 19.23
C ARG A 125 10.97 16.88 20.17
N GLY A 126 12.29 16.88 20.34
CA GLY A 126 13.00 17.89 21.13
C GLY A 126 12.86 19.29 20.54
N GLN A 127 13.01 19.43 19.21
CA GLN A 127 12.83 20.70 18.51
C GLN A 127 11.39 21.22 18.61
N VAL A 128 10.39 20.35 18.47
CA VAL A 128 8.98 20.74 18.62
C VAL A 128 8.69 21.22 20.05
N SER A 129 9.21 20.52 21.07
CA SER A 129 9.07 20.95 22.46
C SER A 129 9.76 22.29 22.73
N HIS A 130 10.93 22.52 22.14
CA HIS A 130 11.69 23.77 22.30
C HIS A 130 10.97 24.95 21.65
N CYS A 131 10.45 24.79 20.42
CA CYS A 131 9.62 25.80 19.75
C CYS A 131 8.32 26.07 20.52
N THR A 132 7.67 25.03 21.05
CA THR A 132 6.42 25.20 21.82
C THR A 132 6.65 25.98 23.11
N SER A 133 7.76 25.74 23.82
CA SER A 133 8.13 26.51 25.02
C SER A 133 8.47 27.97 24.71
N LEU A 134 9.15 28.24 23.60
CA LEU A 134 9.45 29.62 23.16
C LEU A 134 8.19 30.40 22.80
N VAL A 135 7.24 29.77 22.08
CA VAL A 135 5.95 30.38 21.75
C VAL A 135 5.10 30.60 23.01
N GLY A 136 5.14 29.68 23.98
CA GLY A 136 4.50 29.83 25.30
C GLY A 136 5.09 30.97 26.14
N ALA A 137 6.42 31.13 26.16
CA ALA A 137 7.08 32.21 26.87
C ALA A 137 6.83 33.59 26.24
N LEU A 138 6.81 33.67 24.90
CA LEU A 138 6.50 34.90 24.17
C LEU A 138 5.03 35.31 24.34
N THR A 139 4.10 34.36 24.40
CA THR A 139 2.67 34.64 24.63
C THR A 139 2.38 35.07 26.07
N LEU A 140 3.01 34.47 27.09
CA LEU A 140 2.88 34.94 28.48
C LEU A 140 3.54 36.31 28.72
N GLY A 141 4.69 36.59 28.08
CA GLY A 141 5.38 37.88 28.21
C GLY A 141 4.60 39.06 27.63
N MET A 142 3.74 38.82 26.62
CA MET A 142 2.89 39.84 26.02
C MET A 142 1.65 40.17 26.87
N VAL A 143 1.15 39.21 27.66
CA VAL A 143 -0.03 39.40 28.53
C VAL A 143 0.33 40.10 29.85
N LEU A 144 1.58 40.05 30.29
CA LEU A 144 2.04 40.68 31.54
C LEU A 144 2.56 42.12 31.37
N SER A 145 2.61 42.65 30.14
CA SER A 145 3.07 44.02 29.81
C SER A 145 1.96 44.94 29.26
N ALA A 146 0.69 44.55 29.37
CA ALA A 146 -0.49 45.35 29.00
C ALA A 146 -1.31 45.69 30.24
#